data_AF-A0A1B8CRI8-F1
#
_entry.id   AF-A0A1B8CRI8-F1
#
_cell.length_a   1.000
_cell.length_b   1.000
_cell.length_c   1.000
_cell.angle_alpha   90.00
_cell.angle_beta   90.00
_cell.angle_gamma   90.00
#
_symmetry.space_group_name_H-M   'P 1'
#
loop_
_entity.id
_entity.type
_entity.pdbx_description
1 polymer ?
#
loop_
_entity_poly.entity_id
_entity_poly.type
_entity_poly.pdbx_seq_one_letter_code
_entity_poly.pdbx_strand_id
1 'polypeptide(L)'
;MLDSRISSLIGSSKSSMWSTKDYLLGVQAMIIYQIIRLFDGDIRQRANAEAQFGILETWTSQLHSTSHTYYNESDTESPYQRWIFIESARRTVTMSFMVQAIYLILKDGFCTSVPQMTMLPVSVNGALWAASEDSWWETTFGLGGELITYQDFLMQWNGGQALYTGTYESILLGACKHNVRRPPLMLL
;
A
#
# COMPACT_ATOMS: atom_id res chain seq x y z
N MET A 1 -1.82 -22.92 -11.87
CA MET A 1 -1.98 -22.85 -10.40
C MET A 1 -2.25 -21.43 -9.92
N LEU A 2 -1.52 -20.42 -10.43
CA LEU A 2 -1.76 -19.01 -10.08
C LEU A 2 -3.16 -18.57 -10.54
N ASP A 3 -3.48 -18.74 -11.83
CA ASP A 3 -4.74 -18.27 -12.44
C ASP A 3 -5.99 -18.83 -11.75
N SER A 4 -5.96 -20.10 -11.32
CA SER A 4 -7.07 -20.72 -10.60
C SER A 4 -7.29 -20.10 -9.21
N ARG A 5 -6.22 -19.73 -8.50
CA ARG A 5 -6.31 -19.06 -7.19
C ARG A 5 -6.86 -17.64 -7.33
N ILE A 6 -6.40 -16.91 -8.33
CA ILE A 6 -6.90 -15.56 -8.62
C ILE A 6 -8.37 -15.59 -9.05
N SER A 7 -8.74 -16.54 -9.91
CA SER A 7 -10.13 -16.72 -10.34
C SER A 7 -11.03 -17.06 -9.16
N SER A 8 -10.57 -17.90 -8.24
CA SER A 8 -11.27 -18.20 -6.99
C SER A 8 -11.42 -16.97 -6.10
N LEU A 9 -10.39 -16.14 -5.97
CA LEU A 9 -10.42 -14.90 -5.18
C LEU A 9 -11.38 -13.86 -5.78
N ILE A 10 -11.37 -13.71 -7.10
CA ILE A 10 -12.29 -12.83 -7.81
C ILE A 10 -13.73 -13.38 -7.73
N GLY A 11 -13.88 -14.71 -7.78
CA GLY A 11 -15.17 -15.37 -7.61
C GLY A 11 -15.76 -15.12 -6.22
N SER A 12 -14.97 -15.26 -5.16
CA SER A 12 -15.45 -15.04 -3.79
C SER A 12 -15.91 -13.60 -3.56
N SER A 13 -15.25 -12.61 -4.17
CA SER A 13 -15.65 -11.19 -4.09
C SER A 13 -17.00 -10.89 -4.73
N LYS A 14 -17.47 -11.76 -5.62
CA LYS A 14 -18.75 -11.58 -6.33
C LYS A 14 -19.87 -12.38 -5.68
N SER A 15 -19.53 -13.50 -5.06
CA SER A 15 -20.51 -14.40 -4.44
C SER A 15 -20.94 -13.96 -3.04
N SER A 16 -20.13 -13.17 -2.33
CA SER A 16 -20.46 -12.69 -1.00
C SER A 16 -20.13 -11.20 -0.84
N MET A 17 -20.87 -10.53 0.05
CA MET A 17 -20.54 -9.17 0.45
C MET A 17 -19.30 -9.23 1.33
N TRP A 18 -18.18 -8.71 0.83
CA TRP A 18 -16.92 -8.66 1.57
C TRP A 18 -16.98 -7.64 2.71
N SER A 19 -16.50 -8.06 3.88
CA SER A 19 -16.21 -7.17 4.99
C SER A 19 -14.94 -6.35 4.71
N THR A 20 -14.67 -5.32 5.52
CA THR A 20 -13.41 -4.57 5.46
C THR A 20 -12.19 -5.50 5.62
N LYS A 21 -12.30 -6.53 6.46
CA LYS A 21 -11.24 -7.55 6.66
C LYS A 21 -11.01 -8.38 5.39
N ASP A 22 -12.09 -8.77 4.71
CA ASP A 22 -12.01 -9.51 3.44
C ASP A 22 -11.36 -8.65 2.34
N TYR A 23 -11.72 -7.36 2.25
CA TYR A 23 -11.07 -6.43 1.33
C TYR A 23 -9.57 -6.28 1.62
N LEU A 24 -9.17 -6.20 2.89
CA LEU A 24 -7.74 -6.11 3.26
C LEU A 24 -6.97 -7.33 2.72
N LEU A 25 -7.46 -8.53 3.03
CA LEU A 25 -6.83 -9.78 2.59
C LEU A 25 -6.85 -9.92 1.06
N GLY A 26 -7.97 -9.57 0.43
CA GLY A 26 -8.15 -9.63 -1.02
C GLY A 26 -7.19 -8.71 -1.76
N VAL A 27 -7.05 -7.45 -1.31
CA VAL A 27 -6.10 -6.49 -1.91
C VAL A 27 -4.66 -6.92 -1.67
N GLN A 28 -4.29 -7.38 -0.48
CA GLN A 28 -2.94 -7.89 -0.20
C GLN A 28 -2.55 -9.07 -1.12
N ALA A 29 -3.44 -10.06 -1.22
CA ALA A 29 -3.22 -11.21 -2.10
C ALA A 29 -3.14 -10.77 -3.58
N MET A 30 -4.01 -9.86 -3.99
CA MET A 30 -4.03 -9.35 -5.36
C MET A 30 -2.76 -8.58 -5.71
N ILE A 31 -2.24 -7.74 -4.80
CA ILE A 31 -0.94 -7.06 -4.97
C ILE A 31 0.18 -8.07 -5.22
N ILE A 32 0.26 -9.14 -4.42
CA ILE A 32 1.28 -10.18 -4.59
C ILE A 32 1.14 -10.85 -5.97
N TYR A 33 -0.08 -11.21 -6.37
CA TYR A 33 -0.31 -11.81 -7.68
C TYR A 33 0.00 -10.86 -8.85
N GLN A 34 -0.18 -9.55 -8.65
CA GLN A 34 0.18 -8.54 -9.65
C GLN A 34 1.71 -8.41 -9.75
N ILE A 35 2.42 -8.30 -8.63
CA ILE A 35 3.89 -8.24 -8.61
C ILE A 35 4.48 -9.46 -9.34
N ILE A 36 4.03 -10.67 -9.02
CA ILE A 36 4.50 -11.88 -9.69
C ILE A 36 4.26 -11.75 -11.21
N ARG A 37 3.04 -11.48 -11.65
CA ARG A 37 2.70 -11.52 -13.08
C ARG A 37 3.27 -10.39 -13.92
N LEU A 38 3.39 -9.19 -13.36
CA LEU A 38 3.94 -8.04 -14.09
C LEU A 38 5.45 -8.18 -14.34
N PHE A 39 6.17 -8.78 -13.37
CA PHE A 39 7.64 -8.79 -13.33
C PHE A 39 8.28 -10.17 -13.62
N ASP A 40 7.51 -11.23 -13.85
CA ASP A 40 8.02 -12.59 -14.18
C ASP A 40 8.50 -12.74 -15.65
N GLY A 41 8.22 -11.76 -16.51
CA GLY A 41 8.68 -11.74 -17.91
C GLY A 41 7.78 -12.48 -18.90
N ASP A 42 6.81 -13.28 -18.44
CA ASP A 42 5.78 -13.89 -19.29
C ASP A 42 4.76 -12.84 -19.77
N ILE A 43 4.70 -12.64 -21.09
CA ILE A 43 3.82 -11.68 -21.75
C ILE A 43 2.34 -11.97 -21.48
N ARG A 44 1.94 -13.24 -21.41
CA ARG A 44 0.56 -13.64 -21.15
C ARG A 44 0.18 -13.33 -19.70
N GLN A 45 1.08 -13.60 -18.76
CA GLN A 45 0.86 -13.27 -17.36
C GLN A 45 0.74 -11.76 -17.15
N ARG A 46 1.62 -10.99 -17.82
CA ARG A 46 1.54 -9.52 -17.84
C ARG A 46 0.22 -9.01 -18.39
N ALA A 47 -0.23 -9.52 -19.55
CA ALA A 47 -1.51 -9.12 -20.12
C ALA A 47 -2.70 -9.45 -19.20
N ASN A 48 -2.68 -10.61 -18.54
CA ASN A 48 -3.70 -10.99 -17.55
C ASN A 48 -3.68 -10.07 -16.32
N ALA A 49 -2.50 -9.68 -15.86
CA ALA A 49 -2.31 -8.75 -14.74
C ALA A 49 -2.90 -7.36 -15.07
N GLU A 50 -2.56 -6.83 -16.25
CA GLU A 50 -3.11 -5.55 -16.75
C GLU A 50 -4.63 -5.58 -16.85
N ALA A 51 -5.21 -6.66 -17.40
CA ALA A 51 -6.65 -6.83 -17.49
C ALA A 51 -7.36 -6.82 -16.13
N GLN A 52 -6.61 -7.03 -15.04
CA GLN A 52 -7.13 -7.07 -13.68
C GLN A 52 -6.83 -5.82 -12.86
N PHE A 53 -6.23 -4.77 -13.44
CA PHE A 53 -5.99 -3.50 -12.75
C PHE A 53 -7.28 -2.86 -12.25
N GLY A 54 -8.33 -2.82 -13.08
CA GLY A 54 -9.63 -2.27 -12.66
C GLY A 54 -10.26 -3.00 -11.46
N ILE A 55 -10.00 -4.31 -11.31
CA ILE A 55 -10.45 -5.08 -10.14
C ILE A 55 -9.67 -4.63 -8.90
N LEU A 56 -8.34 -4.55 -9.00
CA LEU A 56 -7.49 -4.10 -7.90
C LEU A 56 -7.83 -2.66 -7.48
N GLU A 57 -8.03 -1.75 -8.43
CA GLU A 57 -8.47 -0.37 -8.18
C GLU A 57 -9.81 -0.33 -7.42
N THR A 58 -10.78 -1.12 -7.89
CA THR A 58 -12.10 -1.21 -7.24
C THR A 58 -11.97 -1.71 -5.80
N TRP A 59 -11.25 -2.80 -5.57
CA TRP A 59 -11.05 -3.35 -4.22
C TRP A 59 -10.24 -2.40 -3.32
N THR A 60 -9.26 -1.70 -3.87
CA THR A 60 -8.46 -0.70 -3.15
C THR A 60 -9.33 0.46 -2.69
N SER A 61 -10.21 0.96 -3.57
CA SER A 61 -11.17 2.03 -3.24
C SER A 61 -12.16 1.59 -2.15
N GLN A 62 -12.70 0.36 -2.25
CA GLN A 62 -13.57 -0.21 -1.22
C GLN A 62 -12.85 -0.36 0.12
N LEU A 63 -11.62 -0.90 0.13
CA LEU A 63 -10.80 -1.00 1.34
C LEU A 63 -10.56 0.37 1.97
N HIS A 64 -10.18 1.36 1.17
CA HIS A 64 -9.93 2.72 1.64
C HIS A 64 -11.19 3.31 2.30
N SER A 65 -12.34 3.24 1.62
CA SER A 65 -13.61 3.76 2.14
C SER A 65 -14.06 3.04 3.40
N THR A 66 -14.03 1.70 3.42
CA THR A 66 -14.58 0.90 4.53
C THR A 66 -13.65 0.90 5.75
N SER A 67 -12.33 1.06 5.56
CA SER A 67 -11.38 1.20 6.67
C SER A 67 -11.56 2.49 7.46
N HIS A 68 -12.04 3.56 6.81
CA HIS A 68 -12.35 4.81 7.49
C HIS A 68 -13.56 4.66 8.43
N THR A 69 -14.59 3.94 7.99
CA THR A 69 -15.80 3.67 8.80
C THR A 69 -15.52 2.67 9.94
N TYR A 70 -14.65 1.69 9.71
CA TYR A 70 -14.29 0.66 10.69
C TYR A 70 -13.83 1.23 12.04
N TYR A 71 -13.23 2.43 12.04
CA TYR A 71 -12.78 3.12 13.25
C TYR A 71 -13.88 3.30 14.30
N ASN A 72 -15.14 3.46 13.86
CA ASN A 72 -16.28 3.79 14.72
C ASN A 72 -17.11 2.57 15.16
N GLU A 73 -16.87 1.38 14.62
CA GLU A 73 -17.82 0.25 14.74
C GLU A 73 -17.34 -0.90 15.65
N SER A 74 -16.04 -1.04 15.93
CA SER A 74 -15.49 -2.27 16.54
C SER A 74 -15.37 -2.22 18.08
N ASP A 75 -16.45 -2.03 18.83
CA ASP A 75 -16.42 -1.98 20.32
C ASP A 75 -15.83 -3.23 21.00
N THR A 76 -15.57 -4.30 20.25
CA THR A 76 -15.00 -5.55 20.75
C THR A 76 -13.47 -5.63 20.71
N GLU A 77 -12.78 -4.76 19.98
CA GLU A 77 -11.31 -4.79 19.81
C GLU A 77 -10.63 -3.71 20.65
N SER A 78 -9.40 -3.97 21.14
CA SER A 78 -8.62 -2.93 21.80
C SER A 78 -8.26 -1.79 20.83
N PRO A 79 -8.07 -0.56 21.31
CA PRO A 79 -7.66 0.56 20.46
C PRO A 79 -6.39 0.26 19.64
N TYR A 80 -5.46 -0.50 20.21
CA TYR A 80 -4.24 -0.93 19.53
C TYR A 80 -4.53 -1.93 18.39
N GLN A 81 -5.36 -2.95 18.62
CA GLN A 81 -5.75 -3.91 17.59
C GLN A 81 -6.48 -3.23 16.42
N ARG A 82 -7.39 -2.31 16.74
CA ARG A 82 -8.09 -1.49 15.76
C ARG A 82 -7.11 -0.63 14.95
N TRP A 83 -6.14 0.00 15.63
CA TRP A 83 -5.10 0.78 14.97
C TRP A 83 -4.22 -0.07 14.04
N ILE A 84 -3.77 -1.26 14.46
CA ILE A 84 -3.00 -2.18 13.62
C ILE A 84 -3.77 -2.54 12.35
N PHE A 85 -5.06 -2.80 12.47
CA PHE A 85 -5.90 -3.11 11.32
C PHE A 85 -5.98 -1.93 10.33
N ILE A 86 -6.23 -0.72 10.83
CA ILE A 86 -6.35 0.48 10.00
C ILE A 86 -5.01 0.86 9.37
N GLU A 87 -3.92 0.74 10.11
CA GLU A 87 -2.55 0.90 9.61
C GLU A 87 -2.23 -0.11 8.52
N SER A 88 -2.65 -1.38 8.69
CA SER A 88 -2.52 -2.41 7.66
C SER A 88 -3.28 -2.04 6.38
N ALA A 89 -4.51 -1.54 6.51
CA ALA A 89 -5.32 -1.09 5.38
C ALA A 89 -4.66 0.08 4.64
N ARG A 90 -4.21 1.11 5.36
CA ARG A 90 -3.56 2.29 4.78
C ARG A 90 -2.24 1.95 4.07
N ARG A 91 -1.40 1.09 4.66
CA ARG A 91 -0.17 0.58 4.00
C ARG A 91 -0.51 -0.23 2.75
N THR A 92 -1.55 -1.05 2.80
CA THR A 92 -2.01 -1.88 1.68
C THR A 92 -2.54 -1.02 0.53
N VAL A 93 -3.37 -0.01 0.83
CA VAL A 93 -3.87 0.94 -0.18
C VAL A 93 -2.72 1.65 -0.86
N THR A 94 -1.77 2.17 -0.09
CA THR A 94 -0.57 2.85 -0.64
C THR A 94 0.24 1.92 -1.55
N MET A 95 0.45 0.67 -1.14
CA MET A 95 1.17 -0.32 -1.94
C MET A 95 0.44 -0.69 -3.24
N SER A 96 -0.88 -0.72 -3.24
CA SER A 96 -1.68 -0.95 -4.46
C SER A 96 -1.41 0.12 -5.51
N PHE A 97 -1.42 1.41 -5.11
CA PHE A 97 -1.06 2.52 -5.98
C PHE A 97 0.40 2.45 -6.43
N MET A 98 1.33 2.15 -5.51
CA MET A 98 2.76 2.06 -5.82
C MET A 98 3.08 1.01 -6.88
N VAL A 99 2.54 -0.21 -6.76
CA VAL A 99 2.80 -1.29 -7.71
C VAL A 99 2.30 -0.93 -9.12
N GLN A 100 1.10 -0.35 -9.20
CA GLN A 100 0.54 0.10 -10.49
C GLN A 100 1.35 1.26 -11.06
N ALA A 101 1.71 2.26 -10.25
CA ALA A 101 2.48 3.42 -10.68
C ALA A 101 3.86 3.02 -11.20
N ILE A 102 4.60 2.18 -10.45
CA ILE A 102 5.90 1.66 -10.88
C ILE A 102 5.78 0.92 -12.21
N TYR A 103 4.78 0.05 -12.34
CA TYR A 103 4.57 -0.69 -13.57
C TYR A 103 4.27 0.23 -14.77
N LEU A 104 3.34 1.17 -14.62
CA LEU A 104 2.96 2.11 -15.69
C LEU A 104 4.12 3.03 -16.09
N ILE A 105 4.92 3.49 -15.13
CA ILE A 105 6.14 4.26 -15.42
C ILE A 105 7.14 3.43 -16.23
N LEU A 106 7.34 2.15 -15.86
CA LEU A 106 8.26 1.27 -16.58
C LEU A 106 7.75 0.90 -17.98
N LYS A 107 6.43 0.73 -18.14
CA LYS A 107 5.80 0.33 -19.40
C LYS A 107 5.61 1.51 -20.36
N ASP A 108 4.97 2.57 -19.88
CA ASP A 108 4.46 3.68 -20.70
C ASP A 108 5.26 4.98 -20.51
N GLY A 109 6.16 5.04 -19.52
CA GLY A 109 6.97 6.21 -19.20
C GLY A 109 6.27 7.26 -18.33
N PHE A 110 5.00 7.05 -17.98
CA PHE A 110 4.23 7.95 -17.12
C PHE A 110 3.16 7.20 -16.31
N CYS A 111 2.63 7.85 -15.28
CA CYS A 111 1.51 7.35 -14.48
C CYS A 111 0.54 8.51 -14.18
N THR A 112 -0.76 8.26 -14.31
CA THR A 112 -1.83 9.24 -14.05
C THR A 112 -2.35 9.20 -12.63
N SER A 113 -1.98 8.18 -11.84
CA SER A 113 -2.45 7.97 -10.46
C SER A 113 -1.67 8.75 -9.41
N VAL A 114 -0.63 9.50 -9.81
CA VAL A 114 0.23 10.28 -8.92
C VAL A 114 -0.57 11.30 -8.09
N PRO A 115 -1.51 12.09 -8.65
CA PRO A 115 -2.30 13.05 -7.87
C PRO A 115 -3.13 12.40 -6.76
N GLN A 116 -3.70 11.22 -7.00
CA GLN A 116 -4.41 10.46 -5.98
C GLN A 116 -3.44 9.91 -4.93
N MET A 117 -2.31 9.37 -5.36
CA MET A 117 -1.29 8.80 -4.48
C MET A 117 -0.72 9.85 -3.52
N THR A 118 -0.49 11.08 -3.97
CA THR A 118 0.05 12.17 -3.13
C THR A 118 -0.85 12.55 -1.96
N MET A 119 -2.15 12.30 -2.08
CA MET A 119 -3.14 12.61 -1.04
C MET A 119 -3.35 11.48 -0.03
N LEU A 120 -2.71 10.32 -0.24
CA LEU A 120 -2.88 9.18 0.65
C LEU A 120 -2.29 9.48 2.03
N PRO A 121 -2.97 9.09 3.12
CA PRO A 121 -2.45 9.26 4.47
C PRO A 121 -1.26 8.34 4.74
N VAL A 122 -0.24 8.86 5.41
CA VAL A 122 0.98 8.16 5.84
C VAL A 122 1.25 8.49 7.31
N SER A 123 1.59 7.47 8.10
CA SER A 123 1.95 7.64 9.51
C SER A 123 3.33 8.26 9.64
N VAL A 124 3.43 9.36 10.40
CA VAL A 124 4.70 10.08 10.63
C VAL A 124 5.67 9.22 11.42
N ASN A 125 5.18 8.61 12.51
CA ASN A 125 5.97 7.78 13.39
C ASN A 125 5.83 6.30 13.03
N GLY A 126 6.62 5.85 12.04
CA GLY A 126 6.65 4.45 11.62
C GLY A 126 7.12 3.47 12.71
N ALA A 127 7.79 3.94 13.77
CA ALA A 127 8.20 3.08 14.88
C ALA A 127 7.00 2.50 15.66
N LEU A 128 5.85 3.18 15.63
CA LEU A 128 4.60 2.70 16.24
C LEU A 128 4.15 1.35 15.66
N TRP A 129 4.50 1.03 14.41
CA TRP A 129 4.15 -0.25 13.79
C TRP A 129 4.86 -1.44 14.43
N ALA A 130 6.05 -1.22 14.99
CA ALA A 130 6.86 -2.24 15.64
C ALA A 130 6.76 -2.20 17.18
N ALA A 131 6.03 -1.23 17.73
CA ALA A 131 5.86 -1.07 19.17
C ALA A 131 4.97 -2.18 19.76
N SER A 132 5.17 -2.47 21.05
CA SER A 132 4.18 -3.24 21.81
C SER A 132 2.93 -2.39 22.06
N GLU A 133 1.82 -3.03 22.44
CA GLU A 133 0.58 -2.33 22.81
C GLU A 133 0.82 -1.28 23.90
N ASP A 134 1.58 -1.62 24.95
CA ASP A 134 1.91 -0.70 26.05
C ASP A 134 2.70 0.51 25.55
N SER A 135 3.76 0.29 24.75
CA SER A 135 4.60 1.38 24.22
C SER A 135 3.83 2.27 23.24
N TRP A 136 2.96 1.66 22.42
CA TRP A 136 2.05 2.39 21.55
C TRP A 136 1.07 3.23 22.36
N TRP A 137 0.51 2.68 23.44
CA TRP A 137 -0.42 3.40 24.31
C TRP A 137 0.25 4.59 25.00
N GLU A 138 1.43 4.41 25.56
CA GLU A 138 2.21 5.49 26.19
C GLU A 138 2.51 6.64 25.22
N THR A 139 2.75 6.31 23.94
CA THR A 139 3.09 7.31 22.93
C THR A 139 1.86 8.02 22.36
N THR A 140 0.74 7.32 22.21
CA THR A 140 -0.43 7.80 21.45
C THR A 140 -1.64 8.12 22.31
N PHE A 141 -1.64 7.70 23.57
CA PHE A 141 -2.78 7.76 24.48
C PHE A 141 -4.06 7.12 23.89
N GLY A 142 -3.91 6.09 23.06
CA GLY A 142 -5.01 5.40 22.41
C GLY A 142 -5.57 6.09 21.16
N LEU A 143 -5.05 7.26 20.77
CA LEU A 143 -5.52 8.02 19.61
C LEU A 143 -4.84 7.59 18.30
N GLY A 144 -3.82 6.75 18.37
CA GLY A 144 -2.95 6.42 17.25
C GLY A 144 -1.91 7.49 16.95
N GLY A 145 -1.09 7.22 15.93
CA GLY A 145 -0.05 8.14 15.47
C GLY A 145 -0.59 9.25 14.57
N GLU A 146 0.17 10.34 14.48
CA GLU A 146 -0.08 11.42 13.54
C GLU A 146 -0.03 10.92 12.08
N LEU A 147 -0.97 11.41 11.27
CA LEU A 147 -1.06 11.15 9.84
C LEU A 147 -0.82 12.44 9.06
N ILE A 148 -0.01 12.33 8.01
CA ILE A 148 0.21 13.40 7.02
C ILE A 148 -0.06 12.85 5.62
N THR A 149 -0.15 13.71 4.61
CA THR A 149 -0.26 13.23 3.23
C THR A 149 1.07 12.62 2.77
N TYR A 150 1.03 11.72 1.78
CA TYR A 150 2.25 11.19 1.17
C TYR A 150 3.13 12.32 0.59
N GLN A 151 2.52 13.37 0.04
CA GLN A 151 3.23 14.57 -0.40
C GLN A 151 3.98 15.26 0.76
N ASP A 152 3.32 15.47 1.90
CA ASP A 152 3.95 16.10 3.08
C ASP A 152 5.07 15.23 3.64
N PHE A 153 4.89 13.91 3.66
CA PHE A 153 5.92 12.96 4.06
C PHE A 153 7.18 13.09 3.20
N LEU A 154 7.02 13.18 1.88
CA LEU A 154 8.15 13.41 0.97
C LEU A 154 8.78 14.80 1.15
N MET A 155 7.99 15.84 1.43
CA MET A 155 8.52 17.19 1.68
C MET A 155 9.35 17.24 2.96
N GLN A 156 8.91 16.59 4.04
CA GLN A 156 9.69 16.48 5.28
C GLN A 156 11.03 15.78 5.05
N TRP A 157 11.01 14.64 4.32
CA TRP A 157 12.23 13.93 3.96
C TRP A 157 13.19 14.79 3.13
N ASN A 158 12.67 15.43 2.07
CA ASN A 158 13.47 16.29 1.19
C ASN A 158 14.01 17.54 1.91
N GLY A 159 13.31 18.00 2.95
CA GLY A 159 13.77 19.06 3.85
C GLY A 159 14.87 18.63 4.82
N GLY A 160 15.29 17.36 4.81
CA GLY A 160 16.33 16.82 5.68
C GLY A 160 15.85 16.40 7.06
N GLN A 161 14.53 16.28 7.27
CA GLN A 161 13.99 15.79 8.53
C GLN A 161 14.34 14.30 8.71
N ALA A 162 14.83 13.95 9.89
CA ALA A 162 15.13 12.56 10.25
C ALA A 162 13.83 11.80 10.51
N LEU A 163 13.23 11.26 9.45
CA LEU A 163 12.05 10.39 9.53
C LEU A 163 12.45 8.98 9.92
N TYR A 164 11.53 8.23 10.53
CA TYR A 164 11.73 6.80 10.75
C TYR A 164 11.82 6.07 9.41
N THR A 165 12.89 5.31 9.19
CA THR A 165 13.13 4.59 7.93
C THR A 165 13.07 3.08 8.15
N GLY A 166 11.88 2.55 8.39
CA GLY A 166 11.63 1.11 8.34
C GLY A 166 11.53 0.59 6.90
N THR A 167 11.19 -0.69 6.73
CA THR A 167 11.05 -1.32 5.40
C THR A 167 9.97 -0.63 4.56
N TYR A 168 8.82 -0.30 5.16
CA TYR A 168 7.71 0.36 4.47
C TYR A 168 8.09 1.77 4.01
N GLU A 169 8.62 2.57 4.93
CA GLU A 169 9.01 3.96 4.68
C GLU A 169 10.15 4.03 3.65
N SER A 170 11.08 3.07 3.67
CA SER A 170 12.13 2.96 2.65
C SER A 170 11.57 2.71 1.24
N ILE A 171 10.50 1.93 1.11
CA ILE A 171 9.82 1.73 -0.20
C ILE A 171 9.17 3.03 -0.65
N LEU A 172 8.50 3.75 0.25
CA LEU A 172 7.87 5.04 -0.04
C LEU A 172 8.88 6.09 -0.52
N LEU A 173 10.09 6.10 0.06
CA LEU A 173 11.17 7.02 -0.32
C LEU A 173 11.93 6.56 -1.56
N GLY A 174 12.07 5.24 -1.75
CA GLY A 174 12.80 4.64 -2.88
C GLY A 174 12.22 4.99 -4.24
N ALA A 175 10.90 5.19 -4.32
CA ALA A 175 10.22 5.66 -5.52
C ALA A 175 10.70 7.06 -6.00
N CYS A 176 11.27 7.86 -5.10
CA CYS A 176 11.72 9.23 -5.37
C CYS A 176 13.24 9.38 -5.51
N LYS A 177 14.01 8.29 -5.69
CA LYS A 177 15.47 8.36 -5.87
C LYS A 177 15.85 8.81 -7.30
N HIS A 178 15.38 9.99 -7.72
CA HIS A 178 15.56 10.54 -9.06
C HIS A 178 16.80 11.44 -9.24
N ASN A 179 17.77 11.42 -8.30
CA ASN A 179 19.03 12.18 -8.45
C ASN A 179 20.28 11.38 -8.03
N VAL A 180 20.44 10.16 -8.54
CA VAL A 180 21.76 9.51 -8.55
C VAL A 180 22.28 9.55 -9.98
N ARG A 181 23.24 10.46 -10.26
CA ARG A 181 24.13 10.28 -11.40
C ARG A 181 24.91 8.98 -11.16
N ARG A 182 24.51 7.90 -11.82
CA ARG A 182 25.32 6.68 -11.87
C ARG A 182 26.52 6.98 -12.77
N PRO A 183 27.76 6.67 -12.37
CA PRO A 183 28.87 6.69 -13.31
C PRO A 183 28.53 5.75 -14.48
N PRO A 184 28.99 6.06 -15.71
CA PRO A 184 28.76 5.18 -16.85
C PRO A 184 29.25 3.77 -16.51
N LEU A 185 28.46 2.76 -16.88
CA LEU A 185 28.89 1.37 -16.85
C LEU A 185 30.23 1.30 -17.59
N MET A 186 31.32 1.02 -16.87
CA MET A 186 32.54 0.61 -17.52
C MET A 186 32.24 -0.72 -18.19
N LEU A 187 32.21 -0.69 -19.52
CA LEU A 187 32.22 -1.87 -20.36
C LEU A 187 33.47 -2.68 -19.97
N LEU A 188 33.27 -3.86 -19.41
CA LEU A 188 34.27 -4.93 -19.38
C LEU A 188 34.10 -5.77 -20.64
#